data_AF-A0A239WCQ7-F1
#
_entry.id   AF-A0A239WCQ7-F1
#
_cell.length_a   1.000
_cell.length_b   1.000
_cell.length_c   1.000
_cell.angle_alpha   90.00
_cell.angle_beta   90.00
_cell.angle_gamma   90.00
#
_symmetry.space_group_name_H-M   'P 1'
#
loop_
_entity.id
_entity.type
_entity.pdbx_description
1 polymer ?
#
loop_
_entity_poly.entity_id
_entity_poly.type
_entity_poly.pdbx_seq_one_letter_code
_entity_poly.pdbx_strand_id
1 'polypeptide(L)'
;MKKLIFFLLILSLIISCRSKRNYVTYYKKVYEADSILRFKSDTLLALKKYRKIFRKYEPKNNENIKEFETFITLSDQFGKNFGGKKNIYKLIILNAHNWNNKKNDQQFMNILYKYGLSENEIYQQVANWKKGLNPILIDSFKVALKRDQDGRPRDLILVKKNVNKNARFLKWTLDNYGFPSMDKIGWFPRPTFLSHMIESDHYQYFKVKIPEYIKNGDCDPRDYAMLVDYGLQLIDNKDYTFYGVNGGKILDSAQVNKNRKSIGLPSLKHKALIRKQLSKKNRHFR
;
A
#
# COMPACT_ATOMS: atom_id res chain seq x y z
N MET A 1 41.98 3.63 -13.23
CA MET A 1 40.56 3.50 -13.64
C MET A 1 39.96 2.12 -13.39
N LYS A 2 40.57 1.01 -13.85
CA LYS A 2 40.02 -0.36 -13.64
C LYS A 2 39.80 -0.74 -12.16
N LYS A 3 40.71 -0.34 -11.25
CA LYS A 3 40.57 -0.55 -9.79
C LYS A 3 39.40 0.25 -9.16
N LEU A 4 39.10 1.44 -9.67
CA LEU A 4 38.01 2.29 -9.20
C LEU A 4 36.64 1.75 -9.65
N ILE A 5 36.55 1.25 -10.90
CA ILE A 5 35.36 0.60 -11.44
C ILE A 5 35.06 -0.70 -10.70
N PHE A 6 36.09 -1.50 -10.39
CA PHE A 6 35.96 -2.72 -9.60
C PHE A 6 35.50 -2.43 -8.16
N PHE A 7 36.02 -1.36 -7.54
CA PHE A 7 35.58 -0.92 -6.21
C PHE A 7 34.13 -0.43 -6.21
N LEU A 8 33.68 0.28 -7.24
CA LEU A 8 32.28 0.70 -7.42
C LEU A 8 31.33 -0.48 -7.66
N LEU A 9 31.77 -1.51 -8.40
CA LEU A 9 31.03 -2.76 -8.59
C LEU A 9 30.89 -3.58 -7.30
N ILE A 10 31.94 -3.62 -6.48
CA ILE A 10 31.88 -4.27 -5.15
C ILE A 10 30.99 -3.46 -4.21
N LEU A 11 31.07 -2.12 -4.23
CA LEU A 11 30.22 -1.26 -3.40
C LEU A 11 28.73 -1.42 -3.78
N SER A 12 28.40 -1.57 -5.06
CA SER A 12 27.02 -1.81 -5.53
C SER A 12 26.49 -3.19 -5.13
N LEU A 13 27.35 -4.21 -5.11
CA LEU A 13 27.02 -5.56 -4.61
C LEU A 13 26.79 -5.58 -3.09
N ILE A 14 27.54 -4.79 -2.31
CA ILE A 14 27.36 -4.68 -0.85
C ILE A 14 26.09 -3.89 -0.50
N ILE A 15 25.72 -2.86 -1.27
CA ILE A 15 24.45 -2.12 -1.11
C ILE A 15 23.23 -3.00 -1.47
N SER A 16 23.40 -3.95 -2.39
CA SER A 16 22.38 -4.92 -2.80
C SER A 16 22.05 -5.96 -1.73
N CYS A 17 22.90 -6.14 -0.72
CA CYS A 17 22.71 -7.12 0.36
C CYS A 17 21.80 -6.61 1.50
N ARG A 18 20.67 -5.98 1.19
CA ARG A 18 19.55 -5.94 2.15
C ARG A 18 18.75 -7.23 1.96
N SER A 19 18.97 -8.21 2.83
CA SER A 19 18.14 -9.43 2.93
C SER A 19 16.67 -9.07 2.64
N LYS A 20 16.03 -9.69 1.63
CA LYS A 20 14.63 -9.40 1.26
C LYS A 20 13.76 -9.41 2.52
N ARG A 21 13.38 -8.22 3.00
CA ARG A 21 12.65 -8.08 4.26
C ARG A 21 11.20 -8.49 3.99
N ASN A 22 10.71 -9.50 4.71
CA ASN A 22 9.33 -9.94 4.56
C ASN A 22 8.37 -8.89 5.15
N TYR A 23 7.64 -8.19 4.28
CA TYR A 23 6.68 -7.14 4.64
C TYR A 23 5.40 -7.69 5.27
N VAL A 24 5.07 -8.98 5.15
CA VAL A 24 4.03 -9.60 6.00
C VAL A 24 4.36 -9.42 7.48
N THR A 25 5.65 -9.51 7.84
CA THR A 25 6.10 -9.25 9.21
C THR A 25 6.03 -7.77 9.57
N TYR A 26 6.27 -6.88 8.61
CA TYR A 26 6.10 -5.44 8.78
C TYR A 26 4.64 -5.11 9.13
N TYR A 27 3.69 -5.55 8.29
CA TYR A 27 2.26 -5.23 8.50
C TYR A 27 1.74 -5.77 9.83
N LYS A 28 2.13 -7.00 10.21
CA LYS A 28 1.81 -7.57 11.54
C LYS A 28 2.26 -6.65 12.67
N LYS A 29 3.52 -6.20 12.64
CA LYS A 29 4.08 -5.33 13.67
C LYS A 29 3.44 -3.95 13.69
N VAL A 30 3.11 -3.40 12.51
CA VAL A 30 2.36 -2.14 12.40
C VAL A 30 1.01 -2.29 13.09
N TYR A 31 0.25 -3.35 12.81
CA TYR A 31 -1.06 -3.56 13.44
C TYR A 31 -0.97 -3.89 14.93
N GLU A 32 0.10 -4.52 15.40
CA GLU A 32 0.37 -4.67 16.84
C GLU A 32 0.56 -3.31 17.52
N ALA A 33 1.37 -2.42 16.93
CA ALA A 33 1.58 -1.07 17.44
C ALA A 33 0.29 -0.23 17.40
N ASP A 34 -0.44 -0.30 16.28
CA ASP A 34 -1.71 0.38 16.10
C ASP A 34 -2.79 -0.17 17.05
N SER A 35 -2.77 -1.47 17.35
CA SER A 35 -3.69 -2.07 18.34
C SER A 35 -3.43 -1.54 19.76
N ILE A 36 -2.15 -1.39 20.14
CA ILE A 36 -1.80 -0.78 21.44
C ILE A 36 -2.34 0.64 21.50
N LEU A 37 -2.15 1.42 20.43
CA LEU A 37 -2.65 2.79 20.34
C LEU A 37 -4.19 2.84 20.46
N ARG A 38 -4.91 2.00 19.72
CA ARG A 38 -6.37 2.10 19.59
C ARG A 38 -7.17 1.39 20.68
N PHE A 39 -6.68 0.26 21.19
CA PHE A 39 -7.41 -0.57 22.15
C PHE A 39 -6.92 -0.40 23.58
N LYS A 40 -5.63 -0.08 23.78
CA LYS A 40 -5.05 0.12 25.11
C LYS A 40 -4.86 1.60 25.45
N SER A 41 -5.00 2.49 24.47
CA SER A 41 -4.74 3.93 24.62
C SER A 41 -3.33 4.25 25.14
N ASP A 42 -2.38 3.34 24.93
CA ASP A 42 -0.99 3.51 25.39
C ASP A 42 -0.13 4.06 24.25
N THR A 43 -0.19 5.38 24.09
CA THR A 43 0.52 6.10 23.02
C THR A 43 2.04 5.94 23.13
N LEU A 44 2.61 5.97 24.33
CA LEU A 44 4.06 5.90 24.51
C LEU A 44 4.61 4.53 24.13
N LEU A 45 3.92 3.45 24.50
CA LEU A 45 4.29 2.10 24.10
C LEU A 45 4.11 1.91 22.58
N ALA A 46 3.03 2.42 22.00
CA ALA A 46 2.82 2.37 20.56
C ALA A 46 3.94 3.10 19.79
N LEU A 47 4.32 4.30 20.22
CA LEU A 47 5.44 5.06 19.65
C LEU A 47 6.78 4.30 19.74
N LYS A 48 7.06 3.65 20.87
CA LYS A 48 8.26 2.79 21.04
C LYS A 48 8.25 1.63 20.04
N LYS A 49 7.09 1.02 19.78
CA LYS A 49 6.95 -0.07 18.80
C LYS A 49 7.12 0.46 17.36
N TYR A 50 6.44 1.54 17.00
CA TYR A 50 6.60 2.20 15.70
C TYR A 50 8.05 2.57 15.40
N ARG A 51 8.76 3.20 16.35
CA ARG A 51 10.18 3.53 16.18
C ARG A 51 11.05 2.32 15.89
N LYS A 52 10.80 1.18 16.56
CA LYS A 52 11.52 -0.08 16.28
C LYS A 52 11.22 -0.61 14.88
N ILE A 53 9.96 -0.48 14.42
CA ILE A 53 9.53 -0.92 13.10
C ILE A 53 10.21 -0.08 12.02
N PHE A 54 10.12 1.26 12.09
CA PHE A 54 10.63 2.16 11.05
C PHE A 54 12.15 2.30 11.01
N ARG A 55 12.86 1.77 12.02
CA ARG A 55 14.31 1.53 11.93
C ARG A 55 14.64 0.33 11.03
N LYS A 56 13.76 -0.67 11.00
CA LYS A 56 13.96 -1.94 10.27
C LYS A 56 13.21 -1.99 8.94
N TYR A 57 12.19 -1.19 8.70
CA TYR A 57 11.41 -1.24 7.47
C TYR A 57 11.22 0.16 6.92
N GLU A 58 11.20 0.27 5.59
CA GLU A 58 10.71 1.49 4.98
C GLU A 58 9.18 1.52 5.18
N PRO A 59 8.62 2.63 5.65
CA PRO A 59 7.18 2.76 5.80
C PRO A 59 6.49 2.62 4.45
N LYS A 60 5.25 2.13 4.45
CA LYS A 60 4.44 2.03 3.22
C LYS A 60 3.22 2.93 3.24
N ASN A 61 2.60 3.13 4.41
CA ASN A 61 1.24 3.63 4.54
C ASN A 61 0.24 2.78 3.72
N ASN A 62 -0.99 2.70 4.17
CA ASN A 62 -2.09 2.23 3.33
C ASN A 62 -3.29 3.17 3.46
N GLU A 63 -4.29 2.96 2.61
CA GLU A 63 -5.47 3.83 2.57
C GLU A 63 -6.21 3.91 3.91
N ASN A 64 -6.12 2.86 4.73
CA ASN A 64 -6.86 2.75 5.99
C ASN A 64 -6.03 3.13 7.23
N ILE A 65 -4.70 3.05 7.13
CA ILE A 65 -3.76 3.36 8.20
C ILE A 65 -2.59 4.14 7.59
N LYS A 66 -2.43 5.38 8.06
CA LYS A 66 -1.27 6.22 7.77
C LYS A 66 -0.25 6.06 8.90
N GLU A 67 0.32 4.87 9.06
CA GLU A 67 1.09 4.52 10.26
C GLU A 67 2.30 5.44 10.49
N PHE A 68 2.94 5.86 9.40
CA PHE A 68 4.14 6.68 9.50
C PHE A 68 3.82 8.14 9.82
N GLU A 69 2.75 8.66 9.21
CA GLU A 69 2.23 9.99 9.53
C GLU A 69 1.76 10.04 11.00
N THR A 70 0.99 9.04 11.42
CA THR A 70 0.55 8.87 12.81
C THR A 70 1.73 8.85 13.79
N PHE A 71 2.78 8.11 13.46
CA PHE A 71 4.00 8.05 14.26
C PHE A 71 4.69 9.40 14.36
N ILE A 72 4.83 10.15 13.27
CA ILE A 72 5.47 11.47 13.27
C ILE A 72 4.63 12.46 14.09
N THR A 73 3.33 12.57 13.80
CA THR A 73 2.43 13.50 14.50
C THR A 73 2.39 13.25 16.00
N LEU A 74 2.19 11.99 16.42
CA LEU A 74 2.16 11.66 17.85
C LEU A 74 3.54 11.82 18.49
N SER A 75 4.63 11.52 17.78
CA SER A 75 5.97 11.75 18.33
C SER A 75 6.24 13.23 18.56
N ASP A 76 5.84 14.09 17.63
CA ASP A 76 5.92 15.54 17.78
C ASP A 76 5.12 16.04 18.99
N GLN A 77 3.86 15.62 19.09
CA GLN A 77 2.97 16.00 20.19
C GLN A 77 3.49 15.59 21.58
N PHE A 78 4.12 14.42 21.68
CA PHE A 78 4.63 13.87 22.96
C PHE A 78 6.12 14.13 23.19
N GLY A 79 6.76 15.01 22.40
CA GLY A 79 8.18 15.35 22.53
C GLY A 79 9.11 14.14 22.32
N LYS A 80 8.70 13.15 21.53
CA LYS A 80 9.50 11.95 21.22
C LYS A 80 10.28 12.16 19.93
N ASN A 81 11.54 11.75 19.95
CA ASN A 81 12.38 11.79 18.76
C ASN A 81 11.91 10.75 17.72
N PHE A 82 11.38 11.24 16.59
CA PHE A 82 11.03 10.43 15.43
C PHE A 82 12.09 10.43 14.33
N GLY A 83 13.22 11.13 14.47
CA GLY A 83 14.31 11.16 13.48
C GLY A 83 14.44 12.45 12.67
N GLY A 84 13.65 13.49 12.99
CA GLY A 84 13.79 14.84 12.42
C GLY A 84 13.63 14.89 10.90
N LYS A 85 14.35 15.84 10.26
CA LYS A 85 14.24 16.19 8.83
C LYS A 85 14.30 14.98 7.89
N LYS A 86 15.13 13.98 8.18
CA LYS A 86 15.23 12.73 7.40
C LYS A 86 13.88 12.00 7.27
N ASN A 87 13.14 11.89 8.37
CA ASN A 87 11.84 11.22 8.35
C ASN A 87 10.71 12.13 7.85
N ILE A 88 10.90 13.45 7.90
CA ILE A 88 10.02 14.39 7.21
C ILE A 88 10.10 14.21 5.68
N TYR A 89 11.29 14.05 5.11
CA TYR A 89 11.43 13.75 3.68
C TYR A 89 10.73 12.43 3.29
N LYS A 90 10.88 11.38 4.10
CA LYS A 90 10.14 10.13 3.89
C LYS A 90 8.62 10.35 3.91
N LEU A 91 8.14 11.18 4.84
CA LEU A 91 6.72 11.48 4.97
C LEU A 91 6.18 12.22 3.73
N ILE A 92 6.97 13.13 3.14
CA ILE A 92 6.62 13.81 1.87
C ILE A 92 6.49 12.78 0.75
N ILE A 93 7.50 11.91 0.57
CA ILE A 93 7.51 10.89 -0.48
C ILE A 93 6.28 9.96 -0.38
N LEU A 94 5.94 9.49 0.82
CA LEU A 94 4.76 8.65 1.03
C LEU A 94 3.43 9.30 0.64
N ASN A 95 3.37 10.63 0.63
CA ASN A 95 2.17 11.38 0.28
C ASN A 95 2.25 12.05 -1.10
N ALA A 96 3.38 11.94 -1.81
CA ALA A 96 3.62 12.64 -3.08
C ALA A 96 2.61 12.25 -4.18
N HIS A 97 2.14 11.00 -4.18
CA HIS A 97 1.11 10.52 -5.10
C HIS A 97 -0.23 11.27 -5.00
N ASN A 98 -0.51 11.88 -3.85
CA ASN A 98 -1.73 12.65 -3.59
C ASN A 98 -1.39 14.11 -3.25
N TRP A 99 -0.27 14.63 -3.76
CA TRP A 99 0.25 15.95 -3.39
C TRP A 99 -0.76 17.07 -3.57
N ASN A 100 -1.54 17.05 -4.67
CA ASN A 100 -2.54 18.07 -4.98
C ASN A 100 -3.56 18.27 -3.86
N ASN A 101 -3.93 17.19 -3.15
CA ASN A 101 -4.80 17.27 -1.99
C ASN A 101 -4.00 17.48 -0.71
N LYS A 102 -2.86 16.80 -0.57
CA LYS A 102 -2.09 16.79 0.67
C LYS A 102 -1.46 18.15 1.01
N LYS A 103 -1.08 18.95 0.01
CA LYS A 103 -0.51 20.29 0.23
C LYS A 103 -1.47 21.26 0.94
N ASN A 104 -2.78 20.99 0.90
CA ASN A 104 -3.80 21.80 1.57
C ASN A 104 -4.10 21.31 3.00
N ASP A 105 -3.46 20.23 3.47
CA ASP A 105 -3.59 19.74 4.84
C ASP A 105 -2.71 20.58 5.78
N GLN A 106 -3.33 21.53 6.47
CA GLN A 106 -2.61 22.47 7.33
C GLN A 106 -1.81 21.77 8.44
N GLN A 107 -2.35 20.69 9.03
CA GLN A 107 -1.64 19.95 10.08
C GLN A 107 -0.36 19.32 9.54
N PHE A 108 -0.46 18.74 8.34
CA PHE A 108 0.69 18.18 7.66
C PHE A 108 1.72 19.25 7.30
N MET A 109 1.31 20.35 6.66
CA MET A 109 2.21 21.43 6.25
C MET A 109 2.90 22.09 7.45
N ASN A 110 2.17 22.32 8.55
CA ASN A 110 2.74 22.85 9.80
C ASN A 110 3.86 21.95 10.35
N ILE A 111 3.70 20.63 10.29
CA ILE A 111 4.77 19.71 10.68
C ILE A 111 5.99 19.86 9.75
N LEU A 112 5.81 20.01 8.44
CA LEU A 112 6.94 20.18 7.53
C LEU A 112 7.73 21.47 7.85
N TYR A 113 7.01 22.58 8.03
CA TYR A 113 7.61 23.89 8.33
C TYR A 113 8.27 23.92 9.71
N LYS A 114 7.62 23.36 10.74
CA LYS A 114 8.18 23.25 12.11
C LYS A 114 9.55 22.57 12.12
N TYR A 115 9.78 21.62 11.21
CA TYR A 115 11.04 20.89 11.09
C TYR A 115 11.99 21.45 10.01
N GLY A 116 11.79 22.71 9.62
CA GLY A 116 12.77 23.50 8.86
C GLY A 116 12.86 23.14 7.38
N LEU A 117 11.74 22.77 6.75
CA LEU A 117 11.66 22.68 5.30
C LEU A 117 11.03 23.96 4.76
N SER A 118 11.67 24.58 3.78
CA SER A 118 11.05 25.63 2.97
C SER A 118 10.02 25.05 2.00
N GLU A 119 9.10 25.89 1.53
CA GLU A 119 8.15 25.51 0.49
C GLU A 119 8.87 24.96 -0.76
N ASN A 120 9.91 25.65 -1.23
CA ASN A 120 10.72 25.22 -2.36
C ASN A 120 11.32 23.83 -2.18
N GLU A 121 11.89 23.53 -1.00
CA GLU A 121 12.42 22.19 -0.70
C GLU A 121 11.31 21.12 -0.77
N ILE A 122 10.12 21.41 -0.25
CA ILE A 122 8.99 20.47 -0.26
C ILE A 122 8.57 20.16 -1.70
N TYR A 123 8.36 21.17 -2.54
CA TYR A 123 8.00 20.98 -3.95
C TYR A 123 9.10 20.26 -4.75
N GLN A 124 10.37 20.54 -4.45
CA GLN A 124 11.48 19.83 -5.08
C GLN A 124 11.47 18.33 -4.75
N GLN A 125 11.18 17.94 -3.50
CA GLN A 125 11.08 16.53 -3.13
C GLN A 125 9.95 15.81 -3.89
N VAL A 126 8.79 16.45 -4.03
CA VAL A 126 7.66 15.91 -4.80
C VAL A 126 8.01 15.81 -6.29
N ALA A 127 8.65 16.84 -6.86
CA ALA A 127 9.10 16.83 -8.24
C ALA A 127 10.13 15.72 -8.51
N ASN A 128 11.07 15.50 -7.58
CA ASN A 128 12.06 14.43 -7.68
C ASN A 128 11.43 13.05 -7.60
N TRP A 129 10.45 12.85 -6.71
CA TRP A 129 9.66 11.62 -6.68
C TRP A 129 8.95 11.38 -8.03
N LYS A 130 8.32 12.42 -8.59
CA LYS A 130 7.61 12.32 -9.88
C LYS A 130 8.56 11.95 -11.04
N LYS A 131 9.79 12.45 -11.04
CA LYS A 131 10.83 12.09 -12.03
C LYS A 131 11.26 10.63 -11.93
N GLY A 132 11.14 10.00 -10.76
CA GLY A 132 11.47 8.59 -10.54
C GLY A 132 10.41 7.61 -11.05
N LEU A 133 9.24 8.08 -11.46
CA LEU A 133 8.17 7.23 -11.98
C LEU A 133 8.47 6.76 -13.41
N ASN A 134 7.84 5.66 -13.83
CA ASN A 134 7.94 5.16 -15.20
C ASN A 134 6.79 5.73 -16.06
N PRO A 135 7.05 6.74 -16.92
CA PRO A 135 5.99 7.42 -17.69
C PRO A 135 5.29 6.48 -18.68
N ILE A 136 6.04 5.56 -19.29
CA ILE A 136 5.48 4.59 -20.25
C ILE A 136 4.49 3.66 -19.55
N LEU A 137 4.86 3.14 -18.37
CA LEU A 137 3.93 2.32 -17.59
C LEU A 137 2.73 3.13 -17.11
N ILE A 138 2.94 4.38 -16.67
CA ILE A 138 1.83 5.26 -16.28
C ILE A 138 0.81 5.39 -17.41
N ASP A 139 1.25 5.71 -18.62
CA ASP A 139 0.35 5.87 -19.75
C ASP A 139 -0.30 4.55 -20.17
N SER A 140 0.44 3.44 -20.09
CA SER A 140 -0.09 2.10 -20.33
C SER A 140 -1.21 1.73 -19.32
N PHE A 141 -1.03 2.06 -18.03
CA PHE A 141 -2.05 1.83 -17.01
C PHE A 141 -3.26 2.78 -17.14
N LYS A 142 -3.09 4.00 -17.64
CA LYS A 142 -4.23 4.87 -18.00
C LYS A 142 -5.06 4.25 -19.12
N VAL A 143 -4.42 3.72 -20.16
CA VAL A 143 -5.11 3.01 -21.25
C VAL A 143 -5.81 1.76 -20.71
N ALA A 144 -5.15 0.98 -19.85
CA ALA A 144 -5.74 -0.20 -19.22
C ALA A 144 -6.98 0.15 -18.39
N LEU A 145 -6.96 1.28 -17.66
CA LEU A 145 -8.11 1.75 -16.87
C LEU A 145 -9.26 2.23 -17.74
N LYS A 146 -8.99 3.00 -18.80
CA LYS A 146 -10.03 3.40 -19.77
C LYS A 146 -10.69 2.16 -20.37
N ARG A 147 -9.88 1.18 -20.79
CA ARG A 147 -10.34 -0.10 -21.34
C ARG A 147 -11.13 -0.93 -20.32
N ASP A 148 -10.78 -0.87 -19.04
CA ASP A 148 -11.46 -1.61 -17.97
C ASP A 148 -12.92 -1.17 -17.76
N GLN A 149 -13.20 0.11 -18.03
CA GLN A 149 -14.54 0.71 -17.90
C GLN A 149 -15.37 0.60 -19.19
N ASP A 150 -14.71 0.43 -20.32
CA ASP A 150 -15.36 0.44 -21.64
C ASP A 150 -16.31 -0.75 -21.80
N GLY A 151 -17.57 -0.46 -22.19
CA GLY A 151 -18.64 -1.44 -22.31
C GLY A 151 -19.36 -1.81 -21.01
N ARG A 152 -18.83 -1.49 -19.82
CA ARG A 152 -19.48 -1.86 -18.54
C ARG A 152 -20.76 -1.04 -18.28
N PRO A 153 -21.80 -1.63 -17.65
CA PRO A 153 -21.99 -3.06 -17.38
C PRO A 153 -22.72 -3.81 -18.51
N ARG A 154 -22.87 -3.23 -19.70
CA ARG A 154 -23.87 -3.63 -20.71
C ARG A 154 -23.34 -4.61 -21.76
N ASP A 155 -22.10 -4.42 -22.21
CA ASP A 155 -21.49 -5.24 -23.27
C ASP A 155 -20.53 -6.28 -22.66
N LEU A 156 -21.07 -7.42 -22.27
CA LEU A 156 -20.32 -8.48 -21.58
C LEU A 156 -19.21 -9.10 -22.44
N ILE A 157 -19.41 -9.15 -23.76
CA ILE A 157 -18.42 -9.69 -24.71
C ILE A 157 -17.21 -8.75 -24.78
N LEU A 158 -17.46 -7.44 -24.93
CA LEU A 158 -16.42 -6.43 -24.92
C LEU A 158 -15.70 -6.38 -23.56
N VAL A 159 -16.46 -6.46 -22.46
CA VAL A 159 -15.90 -6.48 -21.10
C VAL A 159 -14.95 -7.67 -20.92
N LYS A 160 -15.35 -8.89 -21.26
CA LYS A 160 -14.48 -10.08 -21.16
C LYS A 160 -13.22 -9.93 -22.02
N LYS A 161 -13.36 -9.43 -23.26
CA LYS A 161 -12.22 -9.15 -24.16
C LYS A 161 -11.26 -8.13 -23.53
N ASN A 162 -11.79 -7.07 -22.95
CA ASN A 162 -11.03 -5.99 -22.33
C ASN A 162 -10.31 -6.44 -21.05
N VAL A 163 -10.98 -7.20 -20.19
CA VAL A 163 -10.38 -7.82 -19.01
C VAL A 163 -9.24 -8.76 -19.41
N ASN A 164 -9.43 -9.64 -20.40
CA ASN A 164 -8.37 -10.54 -20.86
C ASN A 164 -7.16 -9.78 -21.43
N LYS A 165 -7.37 -8.65 -22.12
CA LYS A 165 -6.27 -7.78 -22.55
C LYS A 165 -5.56 -7.11 -21.35
N ASN A 166 -6.31 -6.63 -20.36
CA ASN A 166 -5.76 -6.06 -19.12
C ASN A 166 -4.95 -7.09 -18.33
N ALA A 167 -5.44 -8.32 -18.25
CA ALA A 167 -4.76 -9.42 -17.58
C ALA A 167 -3.44 -9.78 -18.27
N ARG A 168 -3.42 -9.90 -19.61
CA ARG A 168 -2.15 -10.12 -20.34
C ARG A 168 -1.15 -8.99 -20.10
N PHE A 169 -1.61 -7.75 -20.13
CA PHE A 169 -0.77 -6.58 -19.83
C PHE A 169 -0.24 -6.59 -18.39
N LEU A 170 -1.09 -6.90 -17.40
CA LEU A 170 -0.66 -7.00 -16.01
C LEU A 170 0.36 -8.11 -15.83
N LYS A 171 0.10 -9.32 -16.37
CA LYS A 171 1.07 -10.43 -16.34
C LYS A 171 2.41 -10.01 -16.93
N TRP A 172 2.41 -9.43 -18.14
CA TRP A 172 3.62 -8.91 -18.77
C TRP A 172 4.33 -7.86 -17.90
N THR A 173 3.57 -6.96 -17.26
CA THR A 173 4.12 -5.96 -16.33
C THR A 173 4.79 -6.63 -15.14
N LEU A 174 4.16 -7.64 -14.53
CA LEU A 174 4.73 -8.39 -13.41
C LEU A 174 6.04 -9.09 -13.79
N ASP A 175 6.09 -9.67 -15.00
CA ASP A 175 7.26 -10.39 -15.50
C ASP A 175 8.43 -9.45 -15.87
N ASN A 176 8.16 -8.21 -16.33
CA ASN A 176 9.20 -7.29 -16.84
C ASN A 176 9.56 -6.15 -15.88
N TYR A 177 8.60 -5.67 -15.08
CA TYR A 177 8.76 -4.51 -14.21
C TYR A 177 8.42 -4.81 -12.75
N GLY A 178 7.93 -6.01 -12.45
CA GLY A 178 7.36 -6.36 -11.16
C GLY A 178 6.02 -5.65 -10.92
N PHE A 179 5.60 -5.61 -9.65
CA PHE A 179 4.29 -5.04 -9.31
C PHE A 179 4.24 -3.51 -9.56
N PRO A 180 3.14 -2.98 -10.11
CA PRO A 180 2.94 -1.55 -10.37
C PRO A 180 2.63 -0.78 -9.08
N SER A 181 3.63 -0.63 -8.22
CA SER A 181 3.53 0.08 -6.94
C SER A 181 3.42 1.60 -7.12
N MET A 182 3.05 2.32 -6.05
CA MET A 182 2.94 3.78 -6.10
C MET A 182 4.26 4.45 -6.48
N ASP A 183 5.38 3.89 -6.05
CA ASP A 183 6.71 4.42 -6.35
C ASP A 183 7.13 4.20 -7.81
N LYS A 184 6.39 3.38 -8.57
CA LYS A 184 6.66 3.13 -10.01
C LYS A 184 5.69 3.88 -10.91
N ILE A 185 4.40 3.90 -10.57
CA ILE A 185 3.34 4.43 -11.44
C ILE A 185 2.48 5.51 -10.79
N GLY A 186 2.78 5.92 -9.56
CA GLY A 186 1.94 6.86 -8.82
C GLY A 186 0.62 6.26 -8.33
N TRP A 187 -0.37 7.12 -8.11
CA TRP A 187 -1.71 6.67 -7.71
C TRP A 187 -2.41 5.97 -8.88
N PHE A 188 -3.00 4.82 -8.58
CA PHE A 188 -3.79 4.01 -9.51
C PHE A 188 -4.84 3.23 -8.70
N PRO A 189 -6.08 3.04 -9.20
CA PRO A 189 -7.14 2.31 -8.50
C PRO A 189 -6.89 0.79 -8.50
N ARG A 190 -5.76 0.38 -7.88
CA ARG A 190 -5.29 -1.00 -7.80
C ARG A 190 -6.32 -1.98 -7.22
N PRO A 191 -7.04 -1.69 -6.11
CA PRO A 191 -7.98 -2.66 -5.56
C PRO A 191 -9.04 -3.06 -6.58
N THR A 192 -9.63 -2.07 -7.27
CA THR A 192 -10.64 -2.29 -8.31
C THR A 192 -10.05 -3.04 -9.51
N PHE A 193 -8.94 -2.54 -10.06
CA PHE A 193 -8.30 -3.14 -11.23
C PHE A 193 -7.90 -4.60 -10.99
N LEU A 194 -7.31 -4.90 -9.82
CA LEU A 194 -6.95 -6.27 -9.45
C LEU A 194 -8.19 -7.13 -9.24
N SER A 195 -9.24 -6.61 -8.59
CA SER A 195 -10.47 -7.38 -8.38
C SER A 195 -11.14 -7.78 -9.70
N HIS A 196 -11.06 -6.98 -10.75
CA HIS A 196 -11.60 -7.35 -12.07
C HIS A 196 -10.78 -8.45 -12.78
N MET A 197 -9.54 -8.71 -12.36
CA MET A 197 -8.73 -9.77 -12.96
C MET A 197 -9.29 -11.19 -12.69
N ILE A 198 -10.22 -11.33 -11.74
CA ILE A 198 -10.97 -12.58 -11.52
C ILE A 198 -11.77 -13.01 -12.75
N GLU A 199 -12.21 -12.05 -13.59
CA GLU A 199 -12.98 -12.32 -14.80
C GLU A 199 -12.05 -12.77 -15.96
N SER A 200 -10.73 -12.85 -15.74
CA SER A 200 -9.73 -13.23 -16.74
C SER A 200 -9.30 -14.69 -16.64
N ASP A 201 -8.80 -15.22 -17.75
CA ASP A 201 -8.26 -16.59 -17.81
C ASP A 201 -6.90 -16.72 -17.08
N HIS A 202 -6.34 -15.60 -16.60
CA HIS A 202 -5.11 -15.54 -15.80
C HIS A 202 -5.37 -15.42 -14.29
N TYR A 203 -6.61 -15.56 -13.82
CA TYR A 203 -6.95 -15.44 -12.40
C TYR A 203 -6.05 -16.31 -11.50
N GLN A 204 -5.84 -17.58 -11.84
CA GLN A 204 -5.00 -18.49 -11.05
C GLN A 204 -3.54 -18.04 -10.99
N TYR A 205 -2.99 -17.51 -12.10
CA TYR A 205 -1.65 -16.94 -12.12
C TYR A 205 -1.55 -15.77 -11.12
N PHE A 206 -2.49 -14.84 -11.12
CA PHE A 206 -2.47 -13.72 -10.16
C PHE A 206 -2.65 -14.17 -8.71
N LYS A 207 -3.53 -15.15 -8.47
CA LYS A 207 -3.76 -15.72 -7.14
C LYS A 207 -2.47 -16.27 -6.51
N VAL A 208 -1.60 -16.88 -7.33
CA VAL A 208 -0.31 -17.44 -6.93
C VAL A 208 0.81 -16.39 -6.89
N LYS A 209 0.85 -15.49 -7.87
CA LYS A 209 1.97 -14.55 -8.06
C LYS A 209 1.93 -13.35 -7.12
N ILE A 210 0.75 -12.77 -6.87
CA ILE A 210 0.60 -11.55 -6.07
C ILE A 210 1.14 -11.65 -4.63
N PRO A 211 1.00 -12.78 -3.90
CA PRO A 211 1.59 -12.94 -2.56
C PRO A 211 3.09 -12.65 -2.47
N GLU A 212 3.86 -12.85 -3.54
CA GLU A 212 5.29 -12.48 -3.57
C GLU A 212 5.48 -10.97 -3.42
N TYR A 213 4.64 -10.18 -4.06
CA TYR A 213 4.70 -8.72 -3.99
C TYR A 213 4.18 -8.16 -2.67
N ILE A 214 3.32 -8.90 -1.96
CA ILE A 214 2.99 -8.60 -0.56
C ILE A 214 4.22 -8.79 0.32
N LYS A 215 4.95 -9.92 0.15
CA LYS A 215 6.18 -10.19 0.90
C LYS A 215 7.27 -9.14 0.65
N ASN A 216 7.31 -8.54 -0.54
CA ASN A 216 8.25 -7.47 -0.89
C ASN A 216 7.77 -6.06 -0.49
N GLY A 217 6.50 -5.91 -0.10
CA GLY A 217 5.91 -4.63 0.28
C GLY A 217 5.51 -3.75 -0.92
N ASP A 218 5.33 -4.34 -2.09
CA ASP A 218 4.90 -3.64 -3.30
C ASP A 218 3.37 -3.67 -3.48
N CYS A 219 2.70 -4.70 -2.96
CA CYS A 219 1.25 -4.88 -3.00
C CYS A 219 0.66 -4.81 -1.59
N ASP A 220 -0.43 -4.05 -1.41
CA ASP A 220 -1.17 -4.01 -0.16
C ASP A 220 -1.88 -5.36 0.08
N PRO A 221 -1.76 -5.97 1.28
CA PRO A 221 -2.48 -7.20 1.61
C PRO A 221 -3.99 -7.16 1.33
N ARG A 222 -4.63 -5.98 1.46
CA ARG A 222 -6.05 -5.80 1.19
C ARG A 222 -6.39 -5.96 -0.29
N ASP A 223 -5.54 -5.47 -1.18
CA ASP A 223 -5.77 -5.55 -2.63
C ASP A 223 -5.79 -7.03 -3.08
N TYR A 224 -4.86 -7.82 -2.57
CA TYR A 224 -4.86 -9.28 -2.80
C TYR A 224 -6.04 -10.00 -2.15
N ALA A 225 -6.40 -9.62 -0.92
CA ALA A 225 -7.56 -10.20 -0.26
C ALA A 225 -8.85 -9.96 -1.05
N MET A 226 -8.99 -8.80 -1.71
CA MET A 226 -10.13 -8.53 -2.59
C MET A 226 -10.13 -9.47 -3.79
N LEU A 227 -9.00 -9.64 -4.48
CA LEU A 227 -8.87 -10.60 -5.59
C LEU A 227 -9.35 -12.01 -5.19
N VAL A 228 -8.98 -12.48 -3.99
CA VAL A 228 -9.36 -13.82 -3.51
C VAL A 228 -10.84 -13.90 -3.12
N ASP A 229 -11.31 -12.98 -2.26
CA ASP A 229 -12.67 -13.04 -1.74
C ASP A 229 -13.72 -12.78 -2.84
N TYR A 230 -13.47 -11.87 -3.79
CA TYR A 230 -14.37 -11.69 -4.93
C TYR A 230 -14.33 -12.86 -5.90
N GLY A 231 -13.18 -13.53 -6.07
CA GLY A 231 -13.10 -14.77 -6.86
C GLY A 231 -13.96 -15.89 -6.27
N LEU A 232 -13.93 -16.07 -4.94
CA LEU A 232 -14.80 -17.04 -4.26
C LEU A 232 -16.29 -16.75 -4.50
N GLN A 233 -16.67 -15.47 -4.47
CA GLN A 233 -18.05 -15.05 -4.65
C GLN A 233 -18.52 -15.21 -6.11
N LEU A 234 -17.72 -14.75 -7.07
CA LEU A 234 -18.16 -14.57 -8.45
C LEU A 234 -17.78 -15.72 -9.39
N ILE A 235 -16.76 -16.51 -9.04
CA ILE A 235 -16.32 -17.68 -9.84
C ILE A 235 -16.76 -18.98 -9.18
N ASP A 236 -16.52 -19.10 -7.86
CA ASP A 236 -16.79 -20.35 -7.14
C ASP A 236 -18.23 -20.39 -6.56
N ASN A 237 -19.02 -19.33 -6.77
CA ASN A 237 -20.39 -19.14 -6.26
C ASN A 237 -20.52 -19.46 -4.75
N LYS A 238 -19.54 -19.01 -3.95
CA LYS A 238 -19.54 -19.18 -2.50
C LYS A 238 -20.05 -17.91 -1.82
N ASP A 239 -20.96 -18.09 -0.87
CA ASP A 239 -21.53 -17.00 -0.06
C ASP A 239 -20.64 -16.62 1.13
N TYR A 240 -19.58 -17.38 1.39
CA TYR A 240 -18.62 -17.13 2.46
C TYR A 240 -17.38 -16.35 2.00
N THR A 241 -16.59 -15.93 2.98
CA THR A 241 -15.39 -15.11 2.78
C THR A 241 -14.13 -15.78 3.34
N PHE A 242 -12.99 -15.63 2.68
CA PHE A 242 -11.72 -16.21 3.14
C PHE A 242 -10.91 -15.23 3.98
N TYR A 243 -10.91 -13.96 3.59
CA TYR A 243 -10.26 -12.86 4.31
C TYR A 243 -11.26 -11.88 4.94
N GLY A 244 -12.55 -11.93 4.59
CA GLY A 244 -13.55 -11.03 5.15
C GLY A 244 -13.54 -9.64 4.53
N VAL A 245 -13.20 -9.48 3.25
CA VAL A 245 -13.18 -8.18 2.56
C VAL A 245 -14.32 -7.93 1.58
N ASN A 246 -14.92 -8.99 1.00
CA ASN A 246 -16.08 -8.89 0.09
C ASN A 246 -17.44 -8.72 0.79
N GLY A 247 -17.51 -8.87 2.11
CA GLY A 247 -18.77 -8.81 2.87
C GLY A 247 -19.57 -10.12 2.90
N GLY A 248 -19.01 -11.22 2.37
CA GLY A 248 -19.59 -12.55 2.49
C GLY A 248 -19.64 -13.05 3.93
N LYS A 249 -20.38 -14.15 4.15
CA LYS A 249 -20.59 -14.79 5.45
C LYS A 249 -19.25 -15.23 6.07
N ILE A 250 -19.03 -14.88 7.33
CA ILE A 250 -17.89 -15.37 8.11
C ILE A 250 -18.32 -16.67 8.79
N LEU A 251 -17.89 -17.81 8.23
CA LEU A 251 -18.21 -19.13 8.79
C LEU A 251 -17.44 -19.39 10.09
N ASP A 252 -16.14 -19.09 10.09
CA ASP A 252 -15.28 -19.19 11.26
C ASP A 252 -14.37 -17.95 11.34
N SER A 253 -14.62 -17.12 12.34
CA SER A 253 -13.85 -15.90 12.57
C SER A 253 -12.40 -16.17 12.97
N ALA A 254 -12.11 -17.29 13.64
CA ALA A 254 -10.76 -17.68 14.02
C ALA A 254 -9.95 -18.08 12.78
N GLN A 255 -10.52 -18.90 11.90
CA GLN A 255 -9.88 -19.27 10.63
C GLN A 255 -9.70 -18.06 9.71
N VAL A 256 -10.71 -17.18 9.59
CA VAL A 256 -10.56 -15.93 8.80
C VAL A 256 -9.45 -15.05 9.38
N ASN A 257 -9.34 -14.92 10.70
CA ASN A 257 -8.23 -14.18 11.32
C ASN A 257 -6.85 -14.84 11.08
N LYS A 258 -6.78 -16.17 11.08
CA LYS A 258 -5.57 -16.93 10.72
C LYS A 258 -5.15 -16.65 9.28
N ASN A 259 -6.10 -16.67 8.34
CA ASN A 259 -5.89 -16.32 6.94
C ASN A 259 -5.42 -14.87 6.81
N ARG A 260 -6.13 -13.91 7.41
CA ARG A 260 -5.75 -12.49 7.41
C ARG A 260 -4.31 -12.31 7.91
N LYS A 261 -3.94 -12.98 9.00
CA LYS A 261 -2.57 -12.96 9.53
C LYS A 261 -1.54 -13.54 8.55
N SER A 262 -1.88 -14.51 7.69
CA SER A 262 -0.91 -15.12 6.77
C SER A 262 -0.38 -14.15 5.72
N ILE A 263 -1.21 -13.21 5.26
CA ILE A 263 -0.82 -12.15 4.31
C ILE A 263 -0.53 -10.80 4.97
N GLY A 264 -0.68 -10.72 6.29
CA GLY A 264 -0.39 -9.51 7.05
C GLY A 264 -1.53 -8.50 7.00
N LEU A 265 -2.78 -8.95 7.04
CA LEU A 265 -3.95 -8.13 7.37
C LEU A 265 -4.20 -8.08 8.89
N PRO A 266 -4.89 -7.05 9.41
CA PRO A 266 -5.25 -6.97 10.82
C PRO A 266 -6.42 -7.92 11.13
N SER A 267 -6.71 -8.20 12.39
CA SER A 267 -7.90 -9.01 12.75
C SER A 267 -9.22 -8.34 12.31
N LEU A 268 -10.30 -9.12 12.23
CA LEU A 268 -11.65 -8.62 11.93
C LEU A 268 -12.09 -7.54 12.93
N LYS A 269 -11.83 -7.74 14.24
CA LYS A 269 -12.12 -6.77 15.30
C LYS A 269 -11.38 -5.45 15.09
N HIS A 270 -10.10 -5.53 14.72
CA HIS A 270 -9.28 -4.36 14.42
C HIS A 270 -9.77 -3.62 13.18
N LYS A 271 -10.06 -4.34 12.09
CA LYS A 271 -10.68 -3.77 10.88
C LYS A 271 -11.97 -3.02 11.21
N ALA A 272 -12.85 -3.60 12.03
CA ALA A 272 -14.12 -2.97 12.41
C ALA A 272 -13.91 -1.65 13.17
N LEU A 273 -12.92 -1.59 14.07
CA LEU A 273 -12.59 -0.37 14.79
C LEU A 273 -12.09 0.75 13.86
N ILE A 274 -11.20 0.40 12.91
CA ILE A 274 -10.70 1.35 11.91
C ILE A 274 -11.87 1.92 11.10
N ARG A 275 -12.78 1.05 10.61
CA ARG A 275 -13.96 1.48 9.85
C ARG A 275 -14.84 2.44 10.65
N LYS A 276 -15.08 2.15 11.93
CA LYS A 276 -15.88 3.02 12.82
C LYS A 276 -15.25 4.40 13.01
N GLN A 277 -13.91 4.48 13.10
CA GLN A 277 -13.20 5.75 13.25
C GLN A 277 -13.21 6.57 11.95
N LEU A 278 -13.00 5.91 10.81
CA LEU A 278 -13.10 6.57 9.49
C LEU A 278 -14.51 7.11 9.23
N SER A 279 -15.56 6.36 9.58
CA SER A 279 -16.94 6.83 9.43
C SER A 279 -17.27 8.04 10.30
N LYS A 280 -16.71 8.12 11.52
CA LYS A 280 -16.87 9.29 12.40
C LYS A 280 -16.18 10.52 11.81
N LYS A 281 -14.96 10.35 11.31
CA LYS A 281 -14.19 11.44 10.68
C LYS A 281 -14.97 12.04 9.51
N ASN A 282 -15.51 11.22 8.61
CA ASN A 282 -16.26 11.70 7.44
C ASN A 282 -17.59 12.41 7.78
N ARG A 283 -18.19 12.15 8.95
CA ARG A 283 -19.39 12.87 9.43
C ARG A 283 -19.09 14.25 9.99
N HIS A 284 -17.84 14.55 10.38
CA HIS A 284 -17.44 15.89 10.81
C HIS A 284 -17.02 16.81 9.66
N PHE A 285 -16.93 16.28 8.43
CA PHE A 285 -16.64 17.03 7.20
C PHE A 285 -17.87 17.15 6.28
N ARG A 286 -19.05 16.77 6.76
CA ARG A 286 -20.35 17.01 6.13
C ARG A 286 -21.17 17.87 7.07
#